data_AF-A0A1B6G5W0-F1
#
_entry.id   AF-A0A1B6G5W0-F1
#
_cell.length_a   1.000
_cell.length_b   1.000
_cell.length_c   1.000
_cell.angle_alpha   90.00
_cell.angle_beta   90.00
_cell.angle_gamma   90.00
#
_symmetry.space_group_name_H-M   'P 1'
#
loop_
_entity.id
_entity.type
_entity.pdbx_description
1 polymer ?
#
loop_
_entity_poly.entity_id
_entity_poly.type
_entity_poly.pdbx_seq_one_letter_code
_entity_poly.pdbx_strand_id
1 'polypeptide(L)'
;MIAEVDVFISNYTLVDPEVYQLWVDGCSSLEAVTALQQQSVREKSTTAVELIASDVLDHYRTYSLLERLLHNPPKLAEQLAFQIEPQTRQLLIEKYYEFDNTVIRELLGKKLTSRHRKDLDEVSEKTGVSLKSCRRQFDNVKRVFKTVEELQGSVVANIKNLFLLPDELARRYGAVVFIACMRFETGKRKLQYLSFPDFYYCATSIMTHWTYAESSPDFDDTDLDREFLLDLRELRVLLDKENP
;
A
#
# COMPACT_ATOMS: atom_id res chain seq x y z
N MET A 1 -27.04 12.46 -35.44
CA MET A 1 -26.62 11.27 -34.68
C MET A 1 -27.25 11.38 -33.31
N ILE A 2 -28.26 10.57 -33.03
CA ILE A 2 -28.82 10.47 -31.67
C ILE A 2 -27.83 9.57 -30.92
N ALA A 3 -27.20 10.09 -29.87
CA ALA A 3 -26.36 9.26 -29.01
C ALA A 3 -27.27 8.17 -28.41
N GLU A 4 -26.94 6.92 -28.70
CA GLU A 4 -27.58 5.76 -28.08
C GLU A 4 -27.25 5.82 -26.59
N VAL A 5 -28.24 6.16 -25.77
CA VAL A 5 -28.09 6.18 -24.31
C VAL A 5 -28.39 4.77 -23.82
N ASP A 6 -27.34 4.00 -23.55
CA ASP A 6 -27.46 2.73 -22.83
C ASP A 6 -27.72 3.02 -21.34
N VAL A 7 -28.98 2.89 -20.94
CA VAL A 7 -29.41 3.05 -19.54
C VAL A 7 -29.38 1.70 -18.86
N PHE A 8 -28.39 1.47 -17.99
CA PHE A 8 -28.33 0.30 -17.12
C PHE A 8 -28.70 0.70 -15.69
N ILE A 9 -29.80 0.15 -15.16
CA ILE A 9 -30.23 0.32 -13.77
C ILE A 9 -29.92 -0.98 -13.04
N SER A 10 -28.90 -0.99 -12.19
CA SER A 10 -28.65 -2.07 -11.23
C SER A 10 -28.77 -1.57 -9.80
N ASN A 11 -28.78 -2.50 -8.86
CA ASN A 11 -28.67 -2.17 -7.45
C ASN A 11 -27.25 -1.73 -7.11
N TYR A 12 -27.12 -0.90 -6.08
CA TYR A 12 -25.83 -0.58 -5.49
C TYR A 12 -25.10 -1.87 -5.08
N THR A 13 -23.81 -1.92 -5.38
CA THR A 13 -22.93 -2.98 -4.90
C THR A 13 -22.72 -2.76 -3.40
N LEU A 14 -23.34 -3.62 -2.60
CA LEU A 14 -23.15 -3.63 -1.15
C LEU A 14 -21.77 -4.17 -0.82
N VAL A 15 -21.08 -3.48 0.07
CA VAL A 15 -19.77 -3.86 0.58
C VAL A 15 -19.88 -3.86 2.09
N ASP A 16 -19.75 -5.04 2.69
CA ASP A 16 -19.58 -5.17 4.12
C ASP A 16 -18.11 -4.89 4.49
N PRO A 17 -17.81 -3.83 5.27
CA PRO A 17 -16.43 -3.46 5.62
C PRO A 17 -15.70 -4.53 6.44
N GLU A 18 -16.39 -5.30 7.29
CA GLU A 18 -15.78 -6.33 8.13
C GLU A 18 -15.41 -7.54 7.28
N VAL A 19 -16.33 -7.99 6.41
CA VAL A 19 -16.06 -9.07 5.45
C VAL A 19 -14.95 -8.66 4.48
N TYR A 20 -14.93 -7.38 4.06
CA TYR A 20 -13.89 -6.87 3.18
C TYR A 20 -12.51 -6.87 3.86
N GLN A 21 -12.44 -6.44 5.12
CA GLN A 21 -11.21 -6.46 5.90
C GLN A 21 -10.66 -7.89 6.02
N LEU A 22 -11.50 -8.87 6.35
CA LEU A 22 -11.10 -10.29 6.41
C LEU A 22 -10.56 -10.80 5.06
N TRP A 23 -11.19 -10.39 3.95
CA TRP A 23 -10.73 -10.74 2.61
C TRP A 23 -9.35 -10.10 2.27
N VAL A 24 -9.16 -8.82 2.63
CA VAL A 24 -7.91 -8.06 2.47
C VAL A 24 -6.77 -8.65 3.32
N ASP A 25 -7.11 -9.11 4.53
CA ASP A 25 -6.20 -9.81 5.46
C ASP A 25 -5.86 -11.22 4.99
N GLY A 26 -6.54 -11.69 3.94
CA GLY A 26 -6.25 -12.92 3.24
C GLY A 26 -6.90 -14.15 3.85
N CYS A 27 -7.88 -13.99 4.75
CA CYS A 27 -8.69 -15.07 5.27
C CYS A 27 -9.45 -15.76 4.13
N SER A 28 -9.52 -17.09 4.19
CA SER A 28 -10.47 -17.89 3.41
C SER A 28 -11.91 -17.60 3.81
N SER A 29 -12.87 -17.97 2.96
CA SER A 29 -14.29 -17.82 3.29
C SER A 29 -14.67 -18.58 4.56
N LEU A 30 -14.08 -19.77 4.78
CA LEU A 30 -14.34 -20.55 6.00
C LEU A 30 -13.82 -19.86 7.27
N GLU A 31 -12.62 -19.29 7.22
CA GLU A 31 -12.04 -18.53 8.33
C GLU A 31 -12.87 -17.27 8.64
N ALA A 32 -13.31 -16.56 7.59
CA ALA A 32 -14.15 -15.38 7.75
C ALA A 32 -15.52 -15.72 8.36
N VAL A 33 -16.19 -16.79 7.89
CA VAL A 33 -17.44 -17.29 8.48
C VAL A 33 -17.25 -17.63 9.96
N THR A 34 -16.14 -18.30 10.30
CA THR A 34 -15.83 -18.66 11.69
C THR A 34 -15.65 -17.41 12.55
N ALA A 35 -14.93 -16.40 12.05
CA ALA A 35 -14.70 -15.14 12.76
C ALA A 35 -16.02 -14.39 13.02
N LEU A 36 -16.86 -14.23 11.98
CA LEU A 36 -18.16 -13.53 12.08
C LEU A 36 -19.16 -14.30 12.94
N GLN A 37 -19.11 -15.64 12.94
CA GLN A 37 -19.93 -16.45 13.85
C GLN A 37 -19.54 -16.21 15.31
N GLN A 38 -18.24 -16.17 15.62
CA GLN A 38 -17.77 -15.89 16.98
C GLN A 38 -18.19 -14.48 17.45
N GLN A 39 -18.18 -13.51 16.55
CA GLN A 39 -18.66 -12.15 16.81
C GLN A 39 -20.18 -12.12 17.03
N SER A 40 -20.95 -12.79 16.17
CA SER A 40 -22.41 -12.91 16.29
C SER A 40 -22.83 -13.51 17.63
N VAL A 41 -22.11 -14.53 18.12
CA VAL A 41 -22.34 -15.15 19.43
C VAL A 41 -22.06 -14.17 20.57
N ARG A 42 -21.00 -13.36 20.48
CA ARG A 42 -20.68 -12.32 21.48
C ARG A 42 -21.76 -11.25 21.53
N GLU A 43 -22.33 -10.89 20.38
CA GLU A 43 -23.39 -9.90 20.24
C GLU A 43 -24.79 -10.45 20.57
N LYS A 44 -24.90 -11.73 20.94
CA LYS A 44 -26.16 -12.44 21.19
C LYS A 44 -27.11 -12.41 19.99
N SER A 45 -26.56 -12.32 18.78
CA SER A 45 -27.32 -12.43 17.54
C SER A 45 -27.70 -13.89 17.28
N THR A 46 -28.91 -14.12 16.78
CA THR A 46 -29.45 -15.45 16.44
C THR A 46 -29.31 -15.77 14.95
N THR A 47 -28.41 -15.10 14.23
CA THR A 47 -28.19 -15.37 12.80
C THR A 47 -27.72 -16.80 12.58
N ALA A 48 -28.40 -17.53 11.71
CA ALA A 48 -28.00 -18.88 11.34
C ALA A 48 -26.65 -18.87 10.60
N VAL A 49 -25.76 -19.81 10.96
CA VAL A 49 -24.40 -19.91 10.39
C VAL A 49 -24.44 -20.07 8.87
N GLU A 50 -25.43 -20.77 8.34
CA GLU A 50 -25.62 -20.96 6.90
C GLU A 50 -25.87 -19.64 6.15
N LEU A 51 -26.58 -18.69 6.79
CA LEU A 51 -26.82 -17.36 6.20
C LEU A 51 -25.53 -16.54 6.17
N ILE A 52 -24.74 -16.56 7.25
CA ILE A 52 -23.41 -15.93 7.29
C ILE A 52 -22.50 -16.53 6.21
N ALA A 53 -22.52 -17.86 6.07
CA ALA A 53 -21.73 -18.55 5.07
C ALA A 53 -22.10 -18.15 3.63
N SER A 54 -23.39 -18.10 3.33
CA SER A 54 -23.87 -17.64 2.03
C SER A 54 -23.45 -16.21 1.74
N ASP A 55 -23.64 -15.31 2.72
CA ASP A 55 -23.34 -13.89 2.59
C ASP A 55 -21.83 -13.63 2.37
N VAL A 56 -20.97 -14.27 3.17
CA VAL A 56 -19.51 -14.18 3.01
C VAL A 56 -19.07 -14.67 1.64
N LEU A 57 -19.64 -15.78 1.15
CA LEU A 57 -19.28 -16.33 -0.16
C LEU A 57 -19.65 -15.37 -1.30
N ASP A 58 -20.80 -14.73 -1.23
CA ASP A 58 -21.24 -13.77 -2.25
C ASP A 58 -20.41 -12.47 -2.22
N HIS A 59 -20.07 -11.97 -1.03
CA HIS A 59 -19.11 -10.87 -0.88
C HIS A 59 -17.73 -11.23 -1.44
N TYR A 60 -17.20 -12.41 -1.11
CA TYR A 60 -15.88 -12.86 -1.59
C TYR A 60 -15.82 -12.99 -3.13
N ARG A 61 -16.91 -13.42 -3.76
CA ARG A 61 -17.04 -13.45 -5.23
C ARG A 61 -16.98 -12.03 -5.80
N THR A 62 -17.76 -11.12 -5.23
CA THR A 62 -17.77 -9.70 -5.62
C THR A 62 -16.39 -9.06 -5.47
N TYR A 63 -15.71 -9.26 -4.34
CA TYR A 63 -14.38 -8.70 -4.09
C TYR A 63 -13.32 -9.23 -5.06
N SER A 64 -13.43 -10.51 -5.45
CA SER A 64 -12.54 -11.10 -6.47
C SER A 64 -12.73 -10.45 -7.85
N LEU A 65 -13.94 -10.00 -8.18
CA LEU A 65 -14.20 -9.25 -9.41
C LEU A 65 -13.64 -7.81 -9.31
N LEU A 66 -13.83 -7.15 -8.16
CA LEU A 66 -13.34 -5.80 -7.90
C LEU A 66 -11.81 -5.71 -7.82
N GLU A 67 -11.12 -6.78 -7.41
CA GLU A 67 -9.66 -6.80 -7.27
C GLU A 67 -8.92 -6.31 -8.52
N ARG A 68 -9.38 -6.71 -9.70
CA ARG A 68 -8.77 -6.28 -10.97
C ARG A 68 -8.87 -4.77 -11.19
N LEU A 69 -9.96 -4.16 -10.73
CA LEU A 69 -10.19 -2.72 -10.81
C LEU A 69 -9.35 -1.99 -9.75
N LEU A 70 -9.13 -2.59 -8.58
CA LEU A 70 -8.29 -2.01 -7.52
C LEU A 70 -6.81 -1.92 -7.91
N HIS A 71 -6.35 -2.72 -8.87
CA HIS A 71 -5.02 -2.54 -9.46
C HIS A 71 -4.86 -1.21 -10.21
N ASN A 72 -5.95 -0.57 -10.64
CA ASN A 72 -5.94 0.73 -11.31
C ASN A 72 -7.13 1.55 -10.79
N PRO A 73 -6.98 2.23 -9.63
CA PRO A 73 -8.09 2.88 -8.92
C PRO A 73 -8.96 3.82 -9.77
N PRO A 74 -8.44 4.61 -10.73
CA PRO A 74 -9.27 5.36 -11.67
C PRO A 74 -10.31 4.51 -12.42
N LYS A 75 -9.95 3.29 -12.84
CA LYS A 75 -10.87 2.39 -13.55
C LYS A 75 -12.04 1.91 -12.70
N LEU A 76 -11.90 1.91 -11.38
CA LEU A 76 -13.00 1.60 -10.47
C LEU A 76 -14.12 2.65 -10.52
N ALA A 77 -13.78 3.90 -10.84
CA ALA A 77 -14.74 4.99 -11.03
C ALA A 77 -15.35 5.03 -12.43
N GLU A 78 -14.60 4.62 -13.46
CA GLU A 78 -15.03 4.68 -14.87
C GLU A 78 -15.95 3.51 -15.29
N GLN A 79 -15.86 2.38 -14.60
CA GLN A 79 -16.63 1.18 -14.93
C GLN A 79 -18.13 1.34 -14.61
N LEU A 80 -18.99 0.67 -15.40
CA LEU A 80 -20.45 0.69 -15.26
C LEU A 80 -21.04 -0.59 -14.66
N ALA A 81 -20.23 -1.63 -14.44
CA ALA A 81 -20.66 -2.94 -13.99
C ALA A 81 -21.08 -2.97 -12.50
N PHE A 82 -20.43 -2.14 -11.68
CA PHE A 82 -20.66 -2.00 -10.26
C PHE A 82 -21.06 -0.57 -9.93
N GLN A 83 -22.26 -0.38 -9.41
CA GLN A 83 -22.68 0.91 -8.86
C GLN A 83 -22.16 1.03 -7.43
N ILE A 84 -21.06 1.77 -7.25
CA ILE A 84 -20.37 1.92 -5.97
C ILE A 84 -20.39 3.39 -5.56
N GLU A 85 -20.84 3.68 -4.34
CA GLU A 85 -20.82 5.02 -3.78
C GLU A 85 -19.37 5.56 -3.67
N PRO A 86 -19.13 6.87 -3.87
CA PRO A 86 -17.78 7.44 -3.73
C PRO A 86 -17.08 7.11 -2.40
N GLN A 87 -17.82 7.09 -1.28
CA GLN A 87 -17.27 6.75 0.04
C GLN A 87 -16.82 5.28 0.10
N THR A 88 -17.67 4.37 -0.36
CA THR A 88 -17.35 2.93 -0.45
C THR A 88 -16.18 2.68 -1.40
N ARG A 89 -16.09 3.42 -2.50
CA ARG A 89 -14.95 3.34 -3.42
C ARG A 89 -13.65 3.75 -2.73
N GLN A 90 -13.67 4.84 -1.95
CA GLN A 90 -12.50 5.27 -1.19
C GLN A 90 -12.09 4.22 -0.16
N LEU A 91 -13.06 3.65 0.57
CA LEU A 91 -12.83 2.56 1.53
C LEU A 91 -12.17 1.36 0.86
N LEU A 92 -12.71 0.90 -0.28
CA LEU A 92 -12.16 -0.23 -1.03
C LEU A 92 -10.71 0.02 -1.45
N ILE A 93 -10.42 1.20 -1.99
CA ILE A 93 -9.07 1.58 -2.43
C ILE A 93 -8.13 1.65 -1.22
N GLU A 94 -8.50 2.40 -0.18
CA GLU A 94 -7.68 2.60 1.01
C GLU A 94 -7.33 1.27 1.67
N LYS A 95 -8.33 0.45 1.96
CA LYS A 95 -8.13 -0.86 2.59
C LYS A 95 -7.36 -1.83 1.70
N TYR A 96 -7.59 -1.81 0.39
CA TYR A 96 -6.81 -2.65 -0.52
C TYR A 96 -5.34 -2.25 -0.61
N TYR A 97 -4.99 -0.98 -0.43
CA TYR A 97 -3.60 -0.50 -0.45
C TYR A 97 -2.96 -0.40 0.94
N GLU A 98 -3.72 -0.54 2.02
CA GLU A 98 -3.18 -0.59 3.37
C GLU A 98 -2.18 -1.75 3.53
N PHE A 99 -1.09 -1.49 4.25
CA PHE A 99 -0.03 -2.46 4.49
C PHE A 99 0.38 -2.51 5.96
N ASP A 100 0.88 -3.68 6.34
CA ASP A 100 1.42 -3.97 7.66
C ASP A 100 2.89 -3.52 7.74
N ASN A 101 3.22 -2.83 8.83
CA ASN A 101 4.56 -2.28 9.06
C ASN A 101 5.64 -3.37 9.13
N THR A 102 5.32 -4.52 9.71
CA THR A 102 6.25 -5.65 9.85
C THR A 102 6.51 -6.31 8.50
N VAL A 103 5.48 -6.40 7.64
CA VAL A 103 5.64 -6.90 6.27
C VAL A 103 6.53 -5.95 5.47
N ILE A 104 6.21 -4.65 5.42
CA ILE A 104 7.03 -3.70 4.66
C ILE A 104 8.47 -3.67 5.17
N ARG A 105 8.68 -3.75 6.48
CA ARG A 105 10.03 -3.83 7.07
C ARG A 105 10.86 -4.98 6.49
N GLU A 106 10.26 -6.13 6.21
CA GLU A 106 10.92 -7.28 5.59
C GLU A 106 11.07 -7.16 4.06
N LEU A 107 10.26 -6.31 3.42
CA LEU A 107 10.35 -6.01 1.99
C LEU A 107 11.41 -4.94 1.69
N LEU A 108 11.66 -4.01 2.62
CA LEU A 108 12.66 -2.95 2.44
C LEU A 108 14.06 -3.55 2.20
N GLY A 109 14.84 -2.90 1.32
CA GLY A 109 16.20 -3.30 0.98
C GLY A 109 16.29 -4.52 0.05
N LYS A 110 15.16 -5.19 -0.25
CA LYS A 110 15.08 -6.22 -1.29
C LYS A 110 14.69 -5.56 -2.61
N LYS A 111 15.18 -6.11 -3.73
CA LYS A 111 14.76 -5.61 -5.05
C LYS A 111 13.29 -5.99 -5.29
N LEU A 112 12.48 -5.08 -5.81
CA LEU A 112 11.05 -5.31 -6.12
C LEU A 112 10.83 -6.16 -7.40
N THR A 113 11.52 -7.30 -7.49
CA THR A 113 11.50 -8.22 -8.64
C THR A 113 10.57 -9.40 -8.41
N SER A 114 10.13 -10.05 -9.49
CA SER A 114 9.29 -11.27 -9.42
C SER A 114 9.94 -12.43 -8.65
N ARG A 115 11.28 -12.46 -8.52
CA ARG A 115 11.99 -13.47 -7.74
C ARG A 115 11.63 -13.40 -6.25
N HIS A 116 11.62 -12.20 -5.67
CA HIS A 116 11.33 -12.00 -4.24
C HIS A 116 9.87 -12.27 -3.86
N ARG A 117 8.97 -12.35 -4.86
CA ARG A 117 7.59 -12.80 -4.63
C ARG A 117 7.52 -14.26 -4.18
N LYS A 118 8.51 -15.08 -4.54
CA LYS A 118 8.56 -16.50 -4.14
C LYS A 118 9.03 -16.72 -2.70
N ASP A 119 9.65 -15.71 -2.09
CA ASP A 119 10.20 -15.79 -0.73
C ASP A 119 9.25 -15.18 0.31
N LEU A 120 7.98 -14.93 -0.08
CA LEU A 120 6.97 -14.34 0.80
C LEU A 120 6.43 -15.32 1.85
N ASP A 121 6.69 -16.63 1.69
CA ASP A 121 6.39 -17.64 2.71
C ASP A 121 7.19 -17.37 4.00
N GLU A 122 8.49 -17.08 3.90
CA GLU A 122 9.33 -16.71 5.06
C GLU A 122 8.85 -15.40 5.72
N VAL A 123 8.43 -14.42 4.90
CA VAL A 123 7.88 -13.16 5.43
C VAL A 123 6.56 -13.41 6.17
N SER A 124 5.70 -14.28 5.63
CA SER A 124 4.44 -14.67 6.28
C SER A 124 4.70 -15.35 7.61
N GLU A 125 5.62 -16.31 7.67
CA GLU A 125 5.99 -17.00 8.91
C GLU A 125 6.55 -16.04 9.96
N LYS A 126 7.43 -15.12 9.55
CA LYS A 126 8.10 -14.18 10.47
C LYS A 126 7.17 -13.11 11.03
N THR A 127 6.23 -12.64 10.23
CA THR A 127 5.32 -11.53 10.59
C THR A 127 4.01 -12.03 11.20
N GLY A 128 3.63 -13.29 10.95
CA GLY A 128 2.32 -13.82 11.29
C GLY A 128 1.19 -13.31 10.38
N VAL A 129 1.51 -12.50 9.37
CA VAL A 129 0.54 -12.02 8.37
C VAL A 129 0.32 -13.11 7.32
N SER A 130 -0.93 -13.29 6.89
CA SER A 130 -1.26 -14.33 5.92
C SER A 130 -0.46 -14.17 4.62
N LEU A 131 -0.06 -15.29 4.01
CA LEU A 131 0.69 -15.28 2.76
C LEU A 131 -0.06 -14.54 1.64
N LYS A 132 -1.40 -14.63 1.60
CA LYS A 132 -2.22 -13.92 0.63
C LYS A 132 -2.14 -12.40 0.83
N SER A 133 -2.18 -11.92 2.08
CA SER A 133 -2.00 -10.49 2.39
C SER A 133 -0.56 -10.03 2.12
N CYS A 134 0.47 -10.80 2.48
CA CYS A 134 1.86 -10.50 2.12
C CYS A 134 2.05 -10.32 0.60
N ARG A 135 1.45 -11.20 -0.20
CA ARG A 135 1.47 -11.12 -1.68
C ARG A 135 0.77 -9.86 -2.20
N ARG A 136 -0.40 -9.51 -1.67
CA ARG A 136 -1.12 -8.27 -2.00
C ARG A 136 -0.25 -7.04 -1.70
N GLN A 137 0.28 -6.95 -0.49
CA GLN A 137 1.10 -5.81 -0.06
C GLN A 137 2.36 -5.66 -0.93
N PHE A 138 3.07 -6.75 -1.21
CA PHE A 138 4.21 -6.74 -2.14
C PHE A 138 3.82 -6.26 -3.54
N ASP A 139 2.72 -6.78 -4.08
CA ASP A 139 2.24 -6.40 -5.41
C ASP A 139 1.84 -4.93 -5.49
N ASN A 140 1.21 -4.40 -4.44
CA ASN A 140 0.85 -3.00 -4.35
C ASN A 140 2.09 -2.10 -4.29
N VAL A 141 3.06 -2.41 -3.42
CA VAL A 141 4.35 -1.68 -3.35
C VAL A 141 5.04 -1.69 -4.71
N LYS A 142 5.13 -2.85 -5.34
CA LYS A 142 5.76 -2.98 -6.65
C LYS A 142 5.01 -2.19 -7.72
N ARG A 143 3.67 -2.19 -7.69
CA ARG A 143 2.85 -1.45 -8.64
C ARG A 143 3.04 0.05 -8.48
N VAL A 144 2.95 0.54 -7.25
CA VAL A 144 3.18 1.95 -6.92
C VAL A 144 4.57 2.39 -7.35
N PHE A 145 5.62 1.66 -6.94
CA PHE A 145 6.99 1.94 -7.30
C PHE A 145 7.17 2.07 -8.81
N LYS A 146 6.75 1.07 -9.58
CA LYS A 146 6.88 1.07 -11.04
C LYS A 146 6.12 2.21 -11.74
N THR A 147 5.04 2.67 -11.14
CA THR A 147 4.24 3.75 -11.71
C THR A 147 4.89 5.11 -11.49
N VAL A 148 5.65 5.29 -10.40
CA VAL A 148 6.15 6.61 -9.99
C VAL A 148 7.67 6.76 -10.03
N GLU A 149 8.45 5.67 -10.15
CA GLU A 149 9.93 5.71 -10.10
C GLU A 149 10.58 6.55 -11.23
N GLU A 150 9.87 6.77 -12.34
CA GLU A 150 10.34 7.56 -13.48
C GLU A 150 9.61 8.91 -13.61
N LEU A 151 8.70 9.23 -12.69
CA LEU A 151 7.94 10.48 -12.73
C LEU A 151 8.67 11.58 -11.96
N GLN A 152 8.72 12.78 -12.54
CA GLN A 152 9.26 13.96 -11.89
C GLN A 152 8.26 14.58 -10.89
N GLY A 153 8.78 15.44 -10.02
CA GLY A 153 8.00 16.16 -9.00
C GLY A 153 7.78 15.34 -7.73
N SER A 154 6.72 15.64 -7.00
CA SER A 154 6.45 14.96 -5.73
C SER A 154 5.93 13.54 -5.96
N VAL A 155 6.68 12.54 -5.52
CA VAL A 155 6.24 11.15 -5.48
C VAL A 155 4.97 11.01 -4.65
N VAL A 156 4.84 11.72 -3.53
CA VAL A 156 3.63 11.66 -2.70
C VAL A 156 2.40 12.16 -3.47
N ALA A 157 2.52 13.27 -4.20
CA ALA A 157 1.44 13.80 -5.03
C ALA A 157 1.10 12.86 -6.19
N ASN A 158 2.11 12.31 -6.86
CA ASN A 158 1.95 11.35 -7.94
C ASN A 158 1.19 10.10 -7.46
N ILE A 159 1.57 9.54 -6.31
CA ILE A 159 0.89 8.38 -5.71
C ILE A 159 -0.56 8.72 -5.37
N LYS A 160 -0.78 9.84 -4.66
CA LYS A 160 -2.11 10.29 -4.25
C LYS A 160 -3.06 10.42 -5.45
N ASN A 161 -2.60 11.05 -6.53
CA ASN A 161 -3.44 11.33 -7.70
C ASN A 161 -3.66 10.10 -8.59
N LEU A 162 -2.63 9.27 -8.79
CA LEU A 162 -2.73 8.10 -9.69
C LEU A 162 -3.42 6.90 -9.03
N PHE A 163 -3.28 6.75 -7.70
CA PHE A 163 -3.86 5.64 -6.95
C PHE A 163 -5.06 6.06 -6.08
N LEU A 164 -5.40 7.35 -6.04
CA LEU A 164 -6.52 7.88 -5.24
C LEU A 164 -6.40 7.54 -3.75
N LEU A 165 -5.17 7.49 -3.23
CA LEU A 165 -4.91 7.14 -1.83
C LEU A 165 -5.11 8.34 -0.90
N PRO A 166 -5.51 8.11 0.36
CA PRO A 166 -5.43 9.13 1.39
C PRO A 166 -4.00 9.63 1.55
N ASP A 167 -3.90 10.86 2.01
CA ASP A 167 -2.66 11.62 2.15
C ASP A 167 -1.58 10.89 2.97
N GLU A 168 -1.98 10.31 4.10
CA GLU A 168 -1.06 9.56 4.97
C GLU A 168 -0.57 8.26 4.34
N LEU A 169 -1.45 7.53 3.65
CA LEU A 169 -1.06 6.30 2.98
C LEU A 169 -0.14 6.60 1.79
N ALA A 170 -0.42 7.68 1.03
CA ALA A 170 0.44 8.14 -0.04
C ALA A 170 1.85 8.50 0.46
N ARG A 171 1.98 9.20 1.60
CA ARG A 171 3.28 9.47 2.25
C ARG A 171 4.02 8.19 2.62
N ARG A 172 3.33 7.23 3.25
CA ARG A 172 3.93 5.94 3.64
C ARG A 172 4.45 5.16 2.44
N TYR A 173 3.71 5.14 1.32
CA TYR A 173 4.22 4.58 0.06
C TYR A 173 5.38 5.40 -0.52
N GLY A 174 5.30 6.73 -0.49
CA GLY A 174 6.35 7.62 -0.97
C GLY A 174 7.69 7.36 -0.28
N ALA A 175 7.68 7.18 1.03
CA ALA A 175 8.87 6.79 1.78
C ALA A 175 9.42 5.41 1.34
N VAL A 176 8.56 4.43 1.07
CA VAL A 176 9.00 3.12 0.55
C VAL A 176 9.68 3.28 -0.82
N VAL A 177 9.11 4.09 -1.71
CA VAL A 177 9.69 4.40 -3.02
C VAL A 177 11.03 5.10 -2.86
N PHE A 178 11.10 6.14 -2.04
CA PHE A 178 12.33 6.88 -1.75
C PHE A 178 13.46 5.97 -1.26
N ILE A 179 13.19 5.15 -0.25
CA ILE A 179 14.14 4.18 0.32
C ILE A 179 14.66 3.22 -0.76
N ALA A 180 13.80 2.80 -1.70
CA ALA A 180 14.17 1.94 -2.82
C ALA A 180 15.02 2.66 -3.87
N CYS A 181 14.64 3.88 -4.28
CA CYS A 181 15.38 4.71 -5.23
C CYS A 181 16.79 5.04 -4.71
N MET A 182 16.88 5.44 -3.44
CA MET A 182 18.12 5.76 -2.74
C MET A 182 18.94 4.54 -2.30
N ARG A 183 18.42 3.32 -2.50
CA ARG A 183 19.08 2.03 -2.22
C ARG A 183 19.58 1.91 -0.77
N PHE A 184 18.74 2.27 0.20
CA PHE A 184 19.10 2.14 1.61
C PHE A 184 19.38 0.67 1.99
N GLU A 185 20.46 0.46 2.75
CA GLU A 185 20.82 -0.87 3.25
C GLU A 185 20.08 -1.21 4.55
N THR A 186 18.80 -1.57 4.46
CA THR A 186 17.95 -1.84 5.65
C THR A 186 18.15 -3.23 6.29
N GLY A 187 18.86 -4.13 5.60
CA GLY A 187 19.04 -5.54 6.01
C GLY A 187 20.24 -5.82 6.92
N LYS A 188 21.06 -4.81 7.24
CA LYS A 188 22.27 -5.01 8.08
C LYS A 188 21.87 -5.44 9.49
N ARG A 189 22.60 -6.40 10.09
CA ARG A 189 22.34 -6.92 11.45
C ARG A 189 22.19 -5.81 12.50
N LYS A 190 23.04 -4.77 12.41
CA LYS A 190 23.00 -3.61 13.30
C LYS A 190 21.72 -2.76 13.19
N LEU A 191 20.88 -2.97 12.17
CA LEU A 191 19.64 -2.24 11.93
C LEU A 191 18.39 -3.12 12.14
N GLN A 192 18.55 -4.35 12.64
CA GLN A 192 17.43 -5.27 12.85
C GLN A 192 16.45 -4.79 13.93
N TYR A 193 16.91 -3.95 14.86
CA TYR A 193 16.06 -3.37 15.90
C TYR A 193 15.12 -2.26 15.37
N LEU A 194 15.38 -1.73 14.17
CA LEU A 194 14.57 -0.67 13.56
C LEU A 194 13.32 -1.27 12.90
N SER A 195 12.19 -0.60 13.11
CA SER A 195 10.89 -0.89 12.53
C SER A 195 10.64 -0.07 11.26
N PHE A 196 9.55 -0.35 10.53
CA PHE A 196 9.16 0.50 9.40
C PHE A 196 8.92 1.96 9.82
N PRO A 197 8.19 2.27 10.91
CA PRO A 197 8.06 3.65 11.40
C PRO A 197 9.39 4.40 11.57
N ASP A 198 10.45 3.73 12.03
CA ASP A 198 11.77 4.37 12.16
C ASP A 198 12.37 4.74 10.80
N PHE A 199 12.28 3.83 9.82
CA PHE A 199 12.70 4.10 8.45
C PHE A 199 11.83 5.15 7.76
N TYR A 200 10.52 5.15 8.03
CA TYR A 200 9.59 6.15 7.53
C TYR A 200 9.94 7.55 8.04
N TYR A 201 10.18 7.69 9.34
CA TYR A 201 10.61 8.96 9.94
C TYR A 201 11.94 9.45 9.35
N CYS A 202 12.90 8.54 9.19
CA CYS A 202 14.19 8.86 8.58
C CYS A 202 14.03 9.31 7.12
N ALA A 203 13.32 8.54 6.30
CA ALA A 203 13.10 8.84 4.88
C ALA A 203 12.38 10.18 4.70
N THR A 204 11.29 10.42 5.43
CA THR A 204 10.54 11.67 5.37
C THR A 204 11.37 12.87 5.82
N SER A 205 12.21 12.71 6.84
CA SER A 205 13.16 13.76 7.25
C SER A 205 14.14 14.11 6.15
N ILE A 206 14.67 13.11 5.43
CA ILE A 206 15.59 13.33 4.31
C ILE A 206 14.87 14.01 3.13
N MET A 207 13.69 13.49 2.75
CA MET A 207 12.86 14.06 1.68
C MET A 207 12.40 15.51 1.97
N THR A 208 12.33 15.91 3.24
CA THR A 208 11.89 17.27 3.60
C THR A 208 13.04 18.26 3.61
N HIS A 209 14.25 17.82 4.01
CA HIS A 209 15.34 18.73 4.31
C HIS A 209 16.52 18.65 3.33
N TRP A 210 16.69 17.54 2.61
CA TRP A 210 17.91 17.24 1.83
C TRP A 210 17.65 16.88 0.36
N THR A 211 16.41 16.97 -0.11
CA THR A 211 16.07 16.96 -1.54
C THR A 211 15.78 18.38 -2.01
N TYR A 212 15.59 18.57 -3.32
CA TYR A 212 15.25 19.89 -3.85
C TYR A 212 13.96 20.44 -3.21
N ALA A 213 13.91 21.75 -3.03
CA ALA A 213 12.69 22.41 -2.57
C ALA A 213 11.58 22.33 -3.64
N GLU A 214 10.31 22.23 -3.22
CA GLU A 214 9.15 22.20 -4.14
C GLU A 214 9.10 23.39 -5.10
N SER A 215 9.70 24.53 -4.73
CA SER A 215 9.79 25.72 -5.57
C SER A 215 10.86 25.64 -6.67
N SER A 216 11.69 24.60 -6.68
CA SER A 216 12.74 24.39 -7.68
C SER A 216 12.15 23.88 -9.01
N PRO A 217 12.60 24.39 -10.18
CA PRO A 217 12.23 23.81 -11.46
C PRO A 217 12.75 22.38 -11.64
N ASP A 218 13.79 22.00 -10.88
CA ASP A 218 14.39 20.66 -10.85
C ASP A 218 13.86 19.82 -9.67
N PHE A 219 12.67 20.13 -9.15
CA PHE A 219 12.12 19.43 -7.99
C PHE A 219 11.89 17.94 -8.26
N ASP A 220 12.59 17.12 -7.49
CA ASP A 220 12.46 15.67 -7.43
C ASP A 220 12.72 15.22 -6.00
N ASP A 221 11.70 14.66 -5.33
CA ASP A 221 11.81 14.18 -3.95
C ASP A 221 12.44 12.77 -3.86
N THR A 222 12.91 12.22 -4.98
CA THR A 222 13.71 10.98 -5.04
C THR A 222 15.20 11.19 -5.27
N ASP A 223 15.64 12.43 -5.48
CA ASP A 223 17.04 12.80 -5.64
C ASP A 223 17.51 13.76 -4.54
N LEU A 224 18.74 13.55 -4.06
CA LEU A 224 19.35 14.47 -3.10
C LEU A 224 19.80 15.76 -3.78
N ASP A 225 19.64 16.86 -3.05
CA ASP A 225 20.16 18.15 -3.47
C ASP A 225 21.69 18.07 -3.67
N ARG A 226 22.15 18.49 -4.84
CA ARG A 226 23.57 18.50 -5.19
C ARG A 226 24.36 19.46 -4.31
N GLU A 227 23.79 20.59 -3.90
CA GLU A 227 24.47 21.51 -2.99
C GLU A 227 24.69 20.85 -1.63
N PHE A 228 23.65 20.21 -1.07
CA PHE A 228 23.78 19.41 0.15
C PHE A 228 24.87 18.33 0.04
N LEU A 229 24.96 17.61 -1.07
CA LEU A 229 25.99 16.59 -1.27
C LEU A 229 27.41 17.18 -1.33
N LEU A 230 27.58 18.39 -1.88
CA LEU A 230 28.85 19.10 -1.89
C LEU A 230 29.24 19.51 -0.47
N ASP A 231 28.32 20.12 0.28
CA ASP A 231 28.54 20.53 1.67
C ASP A 231 28.90 19.35 2.58
N LEU A 232 28.21 18.21 2.41
CA LEU A 232 28.48 16.98 3.16
C LEU A 232 29.92 16.48 2.92
N ARG A 233 30.45 16.64 1.70
CA ARG A 233 31.83 16.27 1.39
C ARG A 233 32.83 17.16 2.12
N GLU A 234 32.54 18.45 2.22
CA GLU A 234 33.39 19.40 2.96
C GLU A 234 33.40 19.10 4.47
N LEU A 235 32.24 18.76 5.03
CA LEU A 235 32.12 18.37 6.44
C LEU A 235 32.87 17.07 6.76
N ARG A 236 32.90 16.11 5.83
CA ARG A 236 33.63 14.85 6.03
C ARG A 236 35.13 15.05 6.18
N VAL A 237 35.70 16.04 5.47
CA VAL A 237 37.12 16.41 5.60
C VAL A 237 37.43 16.97 7.00
N LEU A 238 36.44 17.55 7.69
CA LEU A 238 36.60 18.03 9.07
C LEU A 238 36.63 16.87 10.07
N LEU A 239 35.81 15.83 9.87
CA LEU A 239 35.81 14.63 10.71
C LEU A 239 37.14 13.85 10.62
N ASP A 240 37.76 13.81 9.44
CA ASP A 240 39.07 13.17 9.26
C ASP A 240 40.22 13.96 9.89
N LYS A 241 40.03 15.27 10.14
CA LYS A 241 41.02 16.15 10.81
C LYS A 241 40.89 16.16 12.33
N GLU A 242 39.79 15.65 12.89
CA GLU A 242 39.54 15.55 14.34
C GLU A 242 39.96 14.20 14.96
N ASN A 243 40.54 13.28 14.18
CA ASN A 243 41.22 12.09 14.73
C ASN A 243 42.72 12.38 14.90
N PRO A 244 43.21 12.72 16.11
CA PRO A 244 44.65 12.75 16.42
C PRO A 244 45.29 11.36 16.44
#